data_AF-A0A2T0HMX2-F1
#
_entry.id   AF-A0A2T0HMX2-F1
#
_cell.length_a   1.000
_cell.length_b   1.000
_cell.length_c   1.000
_cell.angle_alpha   90.00
_cell.angle_beta   90.00
_cell.angle_gamma   90.00
#
_symmetry.space_group_name_H-M   'P 1'
#
loop_
_entity.id
_entity.type
_entity.pdbx_description
1 polymer ?
#
loop_
_entity_poly.entity_id
_entity_poly.type
_entity_poly.pdbx_seq_one_letter_code
_entity_poly.pdbx_strand_id
1 'polypeptide(L)'
;MHVRHQIPPKYRMDDLGLSAKERNAARYRLEDGLEAWGQRWELLGHTVRCQHCHAMQRAGKAAVPFAHAQGCANTGDFAQHPWCDLGDLLAQLPEVTP
;
A
#
# COMPACT_ATOMS: atom_id res chain seq x y z
N MET A 1 31.45 0.79 47.01
CA MET A 1 30.24 1.57 46.67
C MET A 1 30.01 1.44 45.16
N HIS A 2 29.06 0.62 44.71
CA HIS A 2 28.76 0.43 43.28
C HIS A 2 27.60 1.34 42.90
N VAL A 3 27.88 2.43 42.19
CA VAL A 3 26.85 3.33 41.65
C VAL A 3 26.21 2.63 40.46
N ARG A 4 25.01 2.07 40.67
CA ARG A 4 24.12 1.64 39.59
C ARG A 4 23.68 2.89 38.83
N HIS A 5 24.27 3.13 37.66
CA HIS A 5 23.81 4.17 36.76
C HIS A 5 22.42 3.77 36.25
N GLN A 6 21.38 4.42 36.78
CA GLN A 6 20.03 4.33 36.25
C GLN A 6 20.01 5.06 34.91
N ILE A 7 19.76 4.33 33.83
CA ILE A 7 19.58 4.91 32.50
C ILE A 7 18.30 5.77 32.54
N PRO A 8 18.36 7.06 32.17
CA PRO A 8 17.20 7.95 32.17
C PRO A 8 16.04 7.39 31.31
N PRO A 9 14.77 7.56 31.70
CA PRO A 9 13.62 6.97 31.02
C PRO A 9 13.51 7.36 29.53
N LYS A 10 14.09 8.49 29.12
CA LYS A 10 14.18 8.90 27.70
C LYS A 10 15.10 8.03 26.83
N TYR A 11 15.88 7.12 27.44
CA TYR A 11 16.76 6.16 26.77
C TYR A 11 16.32 4.71 27.00
N ARG A 12 15.14 4.49 27.61
CA ARG A 12 14.56 3.15 27.70
C ARG A 12 14.12 2.75 26.28
N MET A 13 14.85 1.81 25.69
CA MET A 13 14.71 1.32 24.30
C MET A 13 13.45 0.46 24.10
N ASP A 14 12.35 0.80 24.77
CA ASP A 14 11.08 0.06 24.72
C ASP A 14 9.97 0.88 24.00
N ASP A 15 10.33 1.99 23.35
CA ASP A 15 9.38 2.96 22.75
C ASP A 15 9.80 3.41 21.33
N LEU A 16 10.47 2.53 20.58
CA LEU A 16 10.94 2.88 19.23
C LEU A 16 9.85 2.63 18.19
N GLY A 17 8.81 3.46 18.24
CA GLY A 17 8.10 3.83 17.02
C GLY A 17 9.10 4.25 15.94
N LEU A 18 8.82 3.88 14.69
CA LEU A 18 9.67 4.08 13.51
C LEU A 18 10.46 5.39 13.59
N SER A 19 11.77 5.35 13.38
CA SER A 19 12.62 6.54 13.26
C SER A 19 12.08 7.49 12.20
N ALA A 20 12.40 8.79 12.31
CA ALA A 20 12.04 9.78 11.28
C ALA A 20 12.48 9.36 9.87
N LYS A 21 13.65 8.69 9.75
CA LYS A 21 14.13 8.12 8.50
C LYS A 21 13.21 7.02 7.97
N GLU A 22 12.76 6.13 8.84
CA GLU A 22 11.91 4.99 8.49
C GLU A 22 10.50 5.44 8.12
N ARG A 23 9.96 6.45 8.82
CA ARG A 23 8.69 7.09 8.47
C ARG A 23 8.75 7.75 7.10
N ASN A 24 9.82 8.50 6.82
CA ASN A 24 10.01 9.10 5.49
C ASN A 24 10.12 8.03 4.40
N ALA A 25 10.91 6.98 4.63
CA ALA A 25 11.02 5.88 3.67
C ALA A 25 9.68 5.16 3.44
N ALA A 26 8.89 4.94 4.48
CA ALA A 26 7.55 4.37 4.36
C ALA A 26 6.62 5.27 3.54
N ARG A 27 6.64 6.58 3.79
CA ARG A 27 5.86 7.55 3.02
C ARG A 27 6.21 7.53 1.53
N TYR A 28 7.50 7.54 1.19
CA TYR A 28 7.91 7.47 -0.21
C TYR A 28 7.48 6.16 -0.89
N ARG A 29 7.61 5.01 -0.21
CA ARG A 29 7.13 3.73 -0.75
C ARG A 29 5.63 3.72 -1.01
N LEU A 30 4.84 4.34 -0.13
CA LEU A 30 3.40 4.47 -0.31
C LEU A 30 3.06 5.38 -1.50
N GLU A 31 3.69 6.55 -1.58
CA GLU A 31 3.50 7.50 -2.70
C GLU A 31 3.85 6.84 -4.05
N ASP A 32 5.03 6.20 -4.14
CA ASP A 32 5.48 5.49 -5.36
C ASP A 32 4.56 4.31 -5.71
N GLY A 33 4.09 3.56 -4.70
CA GLY A 33 3.20 2.43 -4.88
C GLY A 33 1.82 2.84 -5.41
N LEU A 34 1.24 3.92 -4.87
CA LEU A 34 -0.02 4.49 -5.33
C LEU A 34 0.11 5.06 -6.75
N GLU A 35 1.22 5.73 -7.07
CA GLU A 35 1.51 6.23 -8.41
C GLU A 35 1.61 5.07 -9.41
N ALA A 36 2.38 4.03 -9.09
CA ALA A 36 2.51 2.86 -9.95
C ALA A 36 1.17 2.11 -10.13
N TRP A 37 0.36 2.01 -9.08
CA TRP A 37 -0.99 1.46 -9.16
C TRP A 37 -1.88 2.33 -10.07
N GLY A 38 -1.83 3.64 -9.89
CA GLY A 38 -2.55 4.65 -10.65
C GLY A 38 -2.10 4.80 -12.10
N GLN A 39 -0.97 4.25 -12.51
CA GLN A 39 -0.58 4.16 -13.93
C GLN A 39 -1.27 3.00 -14.66
N ARG A 40 -1.68 1.96 -13.92
CA ARG A 40 -2.31 0.74 -14.47
C ARG A 40 -3.82 0.76 -14.33
N TRP A 41 -4.30 1.37 -13.26
CA TRP A 41 -5.66 1.25 -12.78
C TRP A 41 -6.28 2.61 -12.51
N GLU A 42 -7.60 2.69 -12.68
CA GLU A 42 -8.39 3.84 -12.24
C GLU A 42 -9.53 3.33 -11.36
N LEU A 43 -9.73 3.98 -10.20
CA LEU A 43 -10.84 3.68 -9.30
C LEU A 43 -12.04 4.57 -9.60
N LEU A 44 -13.13 3.96 -10.05
CA LEU A 44 -14.39 4.59 -10.41
C LEU A 44 -15.49 4.12 -9.45
N GLY A 45 -15.64 4.83 -8.33
CA GLY A 45 -16.53 4.41 -7.25
C GLY A 45 -16.15 3.02 -6.75
N HIS A 46 -17.05 2.05 -6.92
CA HIS A 46 -16.83 0.64 -6.52
C HIS A 46 -16.26 -0.26 -7.64
N THR A 47 -15.69 0.32 -8.69
CA THR A 47 -15.16 -0.39 -9.86
C THR A 47 -13.74 0.04 -10.15
N VAL A 48 -12.84 -0.92 -10.38
CA VAL A 48 -11.52 -0.64 -10.95
C VAL A 48 -11.59 -0.82 -12.47
N ARG A 49 -10.99 0.12 -13.21
CA ARG A 49 -10.83 0.07 -14.66
C ARG A 49 -9.35 -0.08 -15.01
N CYS A 50 -9.03 -0.96 -15.97
CA CYS A 50 -7.71 -0.98 -16.59
C CYS A 50 -7.53 0.24 -17.48
N GLN A 51 -6.44 1.00 -17.33
CA GLN A 51 -6.21 2.18 -18.17
C GLN A 51 -5.83 1.84 -19.63
N HIS A 52 -5.33 0.62 -19.88
CA HIS A 52 -4.94 0.20 -21.23
C HIS A 52 -6.09 -0.43 -22.03
N CYS A 53 -6.83 -1.38 -21.43
CA CYS A 53 -7.88 -2.10 -22.15
C CYS A 53 -9.31 -1.70 -21.76
N HIS A 54 -9.46 -0.80 -20.78
CA HIS A 54 -10.74 -0.33 -20.25
C HIS A 54 -11.67 -1.40 -19.69
N ALA A 55 -11.21 -2.66 -19.56
CA ALA A 55 -11.91 -3.69 -18.82
C ALA A 55 -12.15 -3.22 -17.38
N MET A 56 -13.21 -3.73 -16.76
CA MET A 56 -13.67 -3.28 -15.46
C MET A 56 -13.93 -4.46 -14.53
N GLN A 57 -13.62 -4.27 -13.25
CA GLN A 57 -13.91 -5.23 -12.19
C GLN A 57 -14.50 -4.52 -10.98
N ARG A 58 -15.67 -4.96 -10.52
CA ARG A 58 -16.30 -4.46 -9.29
C ARG A 58 -15.58 -4.96 -8.04
N ALA A 59 -15.61 -4.18 -6.96
CA ALA A 59 -15.01 -4.55 -5.66
C ALA A 59 -15.52 -5.89 -5.12
N GLY A 60 -16.79 -6.23 -5.32
CA GLY A 60 -17.37 -7.52 -4.93
C GLY A 60 -16.78 -8.75 -5.66
N LYS A 61 -15.88 -8.53 -6.61
CA LYS A 61 -15.13 -9.59 -7.34
C LYS A 61 -13.62 -9.53 -7.04
N ALA A 62 -13.19 -8.82 -6.00
CA ALA A 62 -11.78 -8.69 -5.63
C ALA A 62 -11.05 -10.03 -5.42
N ALA A 63 -11.77 -11.08 -5.00
CA ALA A 63 -11.18 -12.40 -4.74
C ALA A 63 -10.77 -13.19 -5.99
N VAL A 64 -11.16 -12.75 -7.20
CA VAL A 64 -10.78 -13.43 -8.45
C VAL A 64 -9.81 -12.56 -9.26
N PRO A 65 -8.92 -13.16 -10.05
CA PRO A 65 -8.05 -12.41 -10.96
C PRO A 65 -8.84 -11.48 -11.88
N PHE A 66 -8.25 -10.32 -12.17
CA PHE A 66 -8.79 -9.34 -13.09
C PHE A 66 -8.74 -9.88 -14.52
N ALA A 67 -9.88 -9.85 -15.21
CA ALA A 67 -10.00 -10.31 -16.59
C ALA A 67 -9.73 -9.14 -17.56
N HIS A 68 -8.57 -9.17 -18.22
CA HIS A 68 -8.22 -8.20 -19.26
C HIS A 68 -8.83 -8.56 -20.62
N ALA A 69 -8.96 -7.56 -21.49
CA ALA A 69 -9.25 -7.80 -22.90
C ALA A 69 -8.03 -8.39 -23.62
N GLN A 70 -8.28 -9.09 -24.72
CA GLN A 70 -7.23 -9.66 -25.56
C GLN A 70 -6.27 -8.58 -26.08
N GLY A 71 -4.96 -8.86 -26.02
CA GLY A 71 -3.91 -7.92 -26.46
C GLY A 71 -3.63 -6.77 -25.50
N CYS A 72 -4.18 -6.77 -24.29
CA CYS A 72 -3.87 -5.74 -23.30
C CYS A 72 -2.39 -5.80 -22.87
N ALA A 73 -1.71 -4.66 -22.93
CA ALA A 73 -0.31 -4.52 -22.52
C ALA A 73 -0.11 -4.68 -20.99
N ASN A 74 -1.18 -4.62 -20.21
CA ASN A 74 -1.16 -4.71 -18.75
C ASN A 74 -1.57 -6.11 -18.25
N THR A 75 -1.17 -7.18 -18.94
CA THR A 75 -1.60 -8.57 -18.68
C THR A 75 -0.59 -9.45 -17.94
N GLY A 76 0.53 -8.87 -17.48
CA GLY A 76 1.56 -9.62 -16.76
C GLY A 76 1.14 -10.04 -15.35
N ASP A 77 1.97 -10.88 -14.71
CA ASP A 77 1.72 -11.43 -13.36
C ASP A 77 1.50 -10.35 -12.28
N PHE A 78 2.04 -9.16 -12.49
CA PHE A 78 1.92 -8.00 -11.60
C PHE A 78 0.62 -7.21 -11.76
N ALA A 79 -0.29 -7.64 -12.64
CA ALA A 79 -1.52 -6.91 -12.99
C ALA A 79 -2.78 -7.77 -12.90
N GLN A 80 -2.81 -8.72 -11.96
CA GLN A 80 -3.91 -9.66 -11.80
C GLN A 80 -4.85 -9.31 -10.63
N HIS A 81 -4.41 -8.60 -9.60
CA HIS A 81 -5.19 -8.42 -8.37
C HIS A 81 -5.26 -6.95 -7.90
N PRO A 82 -5.82 -6.04 -8.72
CA PRO A 82 -5.79 -4.60 -8.44
C PRO A 82 -6.41 -4.22 -7.09
N TRP A 83 -7.44 -4.94 -6.64
CA TRP A 83 -8.08 -4.67 -5.36
C TRP A 83 -7.24 -5.11 -4.16
N CYS A 84 -6.55 -6.24 -4.25
CA CYS A 84 -5.63 -6.69 -3.21
C CYS A 84 -4.43 -5.73 -3.14
N ASP A 85 -3.85 -5.41 -4.30
CA ASP A 85 -2.74 -4.45 -4.39
C ASP A 85 -3.12 -3.09 -3.78
N LEU A 86 -4.32 -2.58 -4.08
CA LEU A 86 -4.81 -1.34 -3.49
C LEU A 86 -5.03 -1.47 -1.97
N GLY A 87 -5.58 -2.59 -1.51
CA GLY A 87 -5.76 -2.87 -0.08
C GLY A 87 -4.43 -2.85 0.68
N ASP A 88 -3.40 -3.49 0.14
CA ASP A 88 -2.06 -3.54 0.73
C ASP A 88 -1.38 -2.16 0.75
N LEU A 89 -1.62 -1.33 -0.26
CA LEU A 89 -1.17 0.07 -0.28
C LEU A 89 -1.91 0.89 0.80
N LEU A 90 -3.24 0.79 0.85
CA LEU A 90 -4.04 1.56 1.81
C LEU A 90 -3.82 1.12 3.26
N ALA A 91 -3.47 -0.14 3.52
CA ALA A 91 -3.13 -0.63 4.85
C ALA A 91 -1.86 0.00 5.45
N GLN A 92 -1.04 0.68 4.63
CA GLN A 92 0.14 1.41 5.09
C GLN A 92 -0.20 2.84 5.55
N LEU A 93 -1.41 3.33 5.28
CA LEU A 93 -1.87 4.59 5.82
C LEU A 93 -2.07 4.46 7.34
N PRO A 94 -1.78 5.52 8.11
CA PRO A 94 -2.10 5.52 9.53
C PRO A 94 -3.62 5.37 9.72
N GLU A 95 -4.03 4.52 10.65
CA GLU A 95 -5.44 4.44 11.05
C GLU A 95 -5.86 5.80 11.63
N VAL A 96 -6.95 6.35 11.07
CA VAL A 96 -7.61 7.52 11.63
C VAL A 96 -8.86 7.00 12.34
N THR A 97 -8.79 6.90 13.67
CA THR A 97 -9.99 6.67 14.48
C THR A 97 -10.86 7.93 14.42
N PRO A 98 -12.15 7.83 14.02
CA PRO A 98 -13.08 8.96 14.01
C PRO A 98 -13.41 9.47 15.42
#